data_AF-A0A356DX45-F1
#
_entry.id   AF-A0A356DX45-F1
#
_cell.length_a   1.000
_cell.length_b   1.000
_cell.length_c   1.000
_cell.angle_alpha   90.00
_cell.angle_beta   90.00
_cell.angle_gamma   90.00
#
_symmetry.space_group_name_H-M   'P 1'
#
loop_
_entity.id
_entity.type
_entity.pdbx_description
1 polymer ?
#
loop_
_entity_poly.entity_id
_entity_poly.type
_entity_poly.pdbx_seq_one_letter_code
_entity_poly.pdbx_strand_id
1 'polypeptide(L)'
;MMDHTMEKTNSKKKIVWWIAGFLLVAAIAAFFILKETANTAEQTDQSEIQTARVRTGEMIVSTSGNGVVVSSNQAALGFRSGGVVTAVNVSAGQEVKEGDLLG
;
A
#
# COMPACT_ATOMS: atom_id res chain seq x y z
N MET A 1 -32.95 -26.40 80.53
CA MET A 1 -32.80 -25.69 79.24
C MET A 1 -31.32 -25.70 78.93
N MET A 2 -30.95 -26.60 78.02
CA MET A 2 -29.59 -26.88 77.57
C MET A 2 -29.12 -25.77 76.62
N ASP A 3 -27.83 -25.42 76.68
CA ASP A 3 -27.01 -25.37 75.48
C ASP A 3 -25.52 -25.40 75.87
N HIS A 4 -24.90 -26.55 75.64
CA HIS A 4 -23.48 -26.79 75.89
C HIS A 4 -22.66 -26.27 74.70
N THR A 5 -22.02 -25.14 74.93
CA THR A 5 -20.68 -24.73 74.49
C THR A 5 -19.92 -25.71 73.56
N MET A 6 -19.91 -25.33 72.28
CA MET A 6 -18.86 -25.48 71.25
C MET A 6 -17.70 -26.46 71.53
N GLU A 7 -17.74 -27.62 70.85
CA GLU A 7 -16.64 -28.57 70.74
C GLU A 7 -15.57 -28.07 69.75
N LYS A 8 -14.44 -27.59 70.26
CA LYS A 8 -13.26 -27.23 69.44
C LYS A 8 -12.40 -28.46 69.18
N THR A 9 -12.86 -29.34 68.30
CA THR A 9 -12.14 -30.55 67.88
C THR A 9 -11.28 -30.30 66.63
N ASN A 10 -9.97 -30.58 66.75
CA ASN A 10 -8.97 -30.89 65.71
C ASN A 10 -9.06 -30.19 64.32
N SER A 11 -9.64 -28.99 64.25
CA SER A 11 -9.97 -28.32 62.98
C SER A 11 -8.74 -27.87 62.21
N LYS A 12 -7.61 -27.63 62.89
CA LYS A 12 -6.33 -27.26 62.25
C LYS A 12 -5.73 -28.40 61.43
N LYS A 13 -5.82 -29.67 61.87
CA LYS A 13 -5.31 -30.80 61.08
C LYS A 13 -6.22 -31.11 59.88
N LYS A 14 -7.54 -30.96 60.06
CA LYS A 14 -8.51 -31.07 58.95
C LYS A 14 -8.33 -29.95 57.91
N ILE A 15 -8.07 -28.72 58.35
CA ILE A 15 -7.78 -27.58 57.45
C ILE A 15 -6.47 -27.82 56.69
N VAL A 16 -5.43 -28.33 57.35
CA VAL A 16 -4.14 -28.65 56.71
C VAL A 16 -4.32 -29.75 55.67
N TRP A 17 -5.15 -30.76 55.94
CA TRP A 17 -5.43 -31.83 54.98
C TRP A 17 -6.26 -31.33 53.77
N TRP A 18 -7.19 -30.40 54.00
CA TRP A 18 -7.91 -29.72 52.92
C TRP A 18 -7.00 -28.83 52.06
N ILE A 19 -6.09 -28.08 52.69
CA ILE A 19 -5.11 -27.24 51.97
C ILE A 19 -4.16 -28.12 51.16
N ALA A 20 -3.69 -29.25 51.73
CA ALA A 20 -2.85 -30.20 51.02
C ALA A 20 -3.59 -30.83 49.82
N GLY A 21 -4.86 -31.20 49.99
CA GLY A 21 -5.69 -31.71 48.90
C GLY A 21 -5.89 -30.66 47.80
N PHE A 22 -6.17 -29.41 48.16
CA PHE A 22 -6.32 -28.31 47.21
C PHE A 22 -5.02 -28.01 46.45
N LEU A 23 -3.88 -27.99 47.15
CA LEU A 23 -2.55 -27.83 46.53
C LEU A 23 -2.24 -28.95 45.54
N LEU A 24 -2.61 -30.20 45.87
CA LEU A 24 -2.40 -31.34 44.98
C LEU A 24 -3.23 -31.19 43.70
N VAL A 25 -4.50 -30.82 43.81
CA VAL A 25 -5.39 -30.61 42.66
C VAL A 25 -4.91 -29.44 41.80
N ALA A 26 -4.46 -28.34 42.41
CA ALA A 26 -3.91 -27.19 41.69
C ALA A 26 -2.64 -27.55 40.91
N ALA A 27 -1.74 -28.36 41.50
CA ALA A 27 -0.53 -28.83 40.82
C ALA A 27 -0.84 -29.72 39.61
N ILE A 28 -1.84 -30.61 39.73
CA ILE A 28 -2.28 -31.46 38.63
C ILE A 28 -2.87 -30.61 37.50
N ALA A 29 -3.76 -29.66 37.82
CA ALA A 29 -4.34 -28.76 36.82
C ALA A 29 -3.28 -27.94 36.09
N ALA A 30 -2.31 -27.38 36.82
CA ALA A 30 -1.19 -26.63 36.24
C ALA A 30 -0.35 -27.50 35.30
N PHE A 31 -0.10 -28.77 35.66
CA PHE A 31 0.63 -29.71 34.81
C PHE A 31 -0.10 -30.01 33.50
N PHE A 32 -1.43 -30.20 33.53
CA PHE A 32 -2.22 -30.42 32.31
C PHE A 32 -2.24 -29.18 31.41
N ILE A 33 -2.42 -27.98 31.97
CA ILE A 33 -2.39 -26.73 31.21
C ILE A 33 -1.03 -26.53 30.55
N LEU A 34 0.07 -26.69 31.30
CA LEU A 34 1.43 -26.56 30.75
C LEU A 34 1.72 -27.59 29.65
N LYS A 35 1.23 -28.82 29.77
CA LYS A 35 1.35 -29.83 28.72
C LYS A 35 0.56 -29.49 27.46
N GLU A 36 -0.63 -28.93 27.60
CA GLU A 36 -1.44 -28.53 26.45
C GLU A 36 -0.83 -27.31 25.74
N THR A 37 -0.31 -26.34 26.50
CA THR A 37 0.41 -25.20 25.93
C THR A 37 1.72 -25.61 25.27
N ALA A 38 2.47 -26.56 25.85
CA ALA A 38 3.71 -27.06 25.25
C ALA A 38 3.49 -27.93 24.00
N ASN A 39 2.35 -28.62 23.90
CA ASN A 39 1.95 -29.37 22.69
C ASN A 39 1.23 -28.50 21.66
N THR A 40 0.87 -27.26 22.00
CA THR A 40 0.53 -26.24 21.03
C THR A 40 1.82 -25.75 20.38
N ALA A 41 2.51 -26.67 19.69
CA ALA A 41 3.62 -26.35 18.82
C ALA A 41 3.11 -25.29 17.84
N GLU A 42 3.87 -24.20 17.77
CA GLU A 42 3.55 -22.99 17.04
C GLU A 42 2.81 -23.30 15.74
N GLN A 43 1.57 -22.81 15.66
CA GLN A 43 0.88 -22.71 14.38
C GLN A 43 1.69 -21.71 13.57
N THR A 44 2.72 -22.23 12.90
CA THR A 44 3.51 -21.50 11.94
C THR A 44 2.51 -21.18 10.85
N ASP A 45 1.98 -19.96 10.87
CA ASP A 45 1.28 -19.37 9.75
C ASP A 45 2.27 -19.39 8.59
N GLN A 46 2.23 -20.47 7.81
CA GLN A 46 3.03 -20.59 6.61
C GLN A 46 2.48 -19.56 5.65
N SER A 47 3.05 -18.35 5.71
CA SER A 47 2.73 -17.26 4.81
C SER A 47 2.86 -17.79 3.38
N GLU A 48 1.73 -17.89 2.69
CA GLU A 48 1.66 -18.47 1.37
C GLU A 48 2.38 -17.55 0.39
N ILE A 49 3.57 -17.97 -0.08
CA ILE A 49 4.38 -17.17 -1.00
C ILE A 49 3.75 -17.18 -2.38
N GLN A 50 3.22 -16.02 -2.79
CA GLN A 50 2.69 -15.82 -4.13
C GLN A 50 3.82 -15.61 -5.13
N THR A 51 3.95 -16.53 -6.09
CA THR A 51 4.97 -16.47 -7.15
C THR A 51 4.33 -16.34 -8.52
N ALA A 52 4.99 -15.61 -9.41
CA ALA A 52 4.58 -15.50 -10.81
C ALA A 52 5.72 -15.94 -11.73
N ARG A 53 5.37 -16.54 -12.87
CA ARG A 53 6.36 -16.94 -13.88
C ARG A 53 6.90 -15.71 -14.62
N VAL A 54 8.22 -15.57 -14.65
CA VAL A 54 8.90 -14.54 -15.45
C VAL A 54 8.68 -14.82 -16.94
N ARG A 55 8.40 -13.78 -17.72
CA ARG A 55 8.25 -13.86 -19.18
C ARG A 55 9.18 -12.85 -19.83
N THR A 56 9.84 -13.27 -20.90
CA THR A 56 10.66 -12.39 -21.73
C THR A 56 9.87 -12.03 -22.99
N GLY A 57 9.82 -10.74 -23.30
CA GLY A 57 9.14 -10.19 -24.47
C GLY A 57 9.74 -8.84 -24.82
N GLU A 58 9.26 -8.24 -25.91
CA GLU A 58 9.69 -6.91 -26.33
C GLU A 58 9.20 -5.85 -25.34
N MET A 59 10.11 -4.98 -24.89
CA MET A 59 9.81 -3.84 -24.02
C MET A 59 10.15 -2.56 -24.79
N ILE A 60 9.13 -1.79 -25.14
CA ILE A 60 9.32 -0.48 -25.76
C ILE A 60 9.45 0.56 -24.66
N VAL A 61 10.64 1.15 -24.54
CA VAL A 61 10.89 2.28 -23.65
C VAL A 61 10.65 3.56 -24.44
N SER A 62 9.57 4.27 -24.13
CA SER A 62 9.26 5.56 -24.74
C SER A 62 9.65 6.72 -23.83
N THR A 63 10.00 7.85 -24.41
CA THR A 63 10.23 9.12 -23.70
C THR A 63 9.39 10.19 -24.38
N SER A 64 8.63 10.97 -23.59
CA SER A 64 7.81 12.06 -24.10
C SER A 64 8.59 13.37 -24.11
N GLY A 65 8.74 13.98 -25.27
CA GLY A 65 9.25 15.34 -25.44
C GLY A 65 8.23 16.22 -26.16
N ASN A 66 8.21 17.51 -25.84
CA ASN A 66 7.38 18.51 -26.52
C ASN A 66 8.26 19.54 -27.25
N GLY A 67 7.78 20.04 -28.39
CA GLY A 67 8.47 21.03 -29.19
C GLY A 67 7.54 21.64 -30.24
N VAL A 68 7.98 22.75 -30.85
CA VAL A 68 7.27 23.41 -31.94
C VAL A 68 8.09 23.27 -33.22
N VAL A 69 7.44 22.91 -34.32
CA VAL A 69 8.09 22.85 -35.64
C VAL A 69 8.17 24.26 -36.22
N VAL A 70 9.38 24.73 -36.48
CA VAL A 70 9.66 26.04 -37.09
C VAL A 70 10.42 25.86 -38.39
N SER A 71 10.14 26.72 -39.38
CA SER A 71 10.90 26.74 -40.63
C SER A 71 12.31 27.26 -40.37
N SER A 72 13.32 26.68 -41.02
CA SER A 72 14.68 27.22 -41.00
C SER A 72 14.79 28.56 -41.73
N ASN A 73 13.89 28.81 -42.68
CA ASN A 73 13.86 30.04 -43.46
C ASN A 73 12.48 30.70 -43.32
N GLN A 74 12.43 31.85 -42.64
CA GLN A 74 11.21 32.61 -42.41
C GLN A 74 11.47 34.09 -42.65
N ALA A 75 10.56 34.76 -43.36
CA ALA A 75 10.61 36.19 -43.61
C ALA A 75 9.36 36.85 -43.02
N ALA A 76 9.56 37.95 -42.29
CA ALA A 76 8.47 38.81 -41.83
C ALA A 76 8.19 39.85 -42.93
N LEU A 77 7.02 39.78 -43.55
CA LEU A 77 6.60 40.69 -44.60
C LEU A 77 5.83 41.86 -44.00
N GLY A 78 6.04 43.06 -44.55
CA GLY A 78 5.34 44.27 -44.15
C GLY A 78 5.25 45.27 -45.30
N PHE A 79 4.36 46.25 -45.16
CA PHE A 79 4.16 47.28 -46.18
C PHE A 79 5.20 48.40 -46.05
N ARG A 80 5.70 48.88 -47.19
CA ARG A 80 6.73 49.93 -47.23
C ARG A 80 6.19 51.32 -46.86
N SER A 81 4.90 51.54 -47.04
CA SER A 81 4.21 52.80 -46.72
C SER A 81 2.95 52.54 -45.92
N GLY A 82 2.53 53.50 -45.11
CA GLY A 82 1.24 53.46 -44.41
C GLY A 82 0.06 53.70 -45.36
N GLY A 83 -1.12 53.15 -45.02
CA GLY A 83 -2.34 53.29 -45.80
C GLY A 83 -3.39 52.24 -45.44
N VAL A 84 -4.46 52.17 -46.23
CA VAL A 84 -5.52 51.14 -46.11
C VAL A 84 -5.27 50.06 -47.15
N VAL A 85 -5.26 48.79 -46.73
CA VAL A 85 -5.12 47.63 -47.62
C VAL A 85 -6.41 47.43 -48.39
N THR A 86 -6.34 47.52 -49.72
CA THR A 86 -7.52 47.38 -50.61
C THR A 86 -7.66 45.96 -51.17
N ALA A 87 -6.57 45.21 -51.29
CA ALA A 87 -6.55 43.85 -51.82
C ALA A 87 -5.42 43.03 -51.19
N VAL A 88 -5.62 41.71 -51.12
CA VAL A 88 -4.59 40.72 -50.74
C VAL A 88 -4.58 39.66 -51.83
N ASN A 89 -3.44 39.51 -52.52
CA ASN A 89 -3.31 38.69 -53.73
C ASN A 89 -2.75 37.29 -53.44
N VAL A 90 -2.85 36.82 -52.20
CA VAL A 90 -2.32 35.53 -51.75
C VAL A 90 -3.31 34.76 -50.89
N SER A 91 -3.21 33.44 -50.95
CA SER A 91 -3.93 32.51 -50.08
C SER A 91 -2.99 31.76 -49.14
N ALA A 92 -3.51 31.30 -48.00
CA ALA A 92 -2.74 30.48 -47.07
C ALA A 92 -2.27 29.17 -47.75
N GLY A 93 -0.98 28.87 -47.66
CA GLY A 93 -0.36 27.70 -48.30
C GLY A 93 0.04 27.91 -49.76
N GLN A 94 -0.20 29.08 -50.35
CA GLN A 94 0.28 29.42 -51.69
C GLN A 94 1.80 29.60 -51.69
N GLU A 95 2.47 28.96 -52.65
CA GLU A 95 3.88 29.21 -52.92
C GLU A 95 4.03 30.52 -53.71
N VAL A 96 4.97 31.36 -53.28
CA VAL A 96 5.25 32.67 -53.88
C VAL A 96 6.75 32.82 -54.10
N LYS A 97 7.13 33.60 -55.11
CA LYS A 97 8.52 33.86 -55.49
C LYS A 97 8.93 35.26 -55.05
N GLU A 98 10.24 35.48 -55.03
CA GLU A 98 10.79 36.81 -54.80
C GLU A 98 10.28 37.79 -55.86
N GLY A 99 9.73 38.92 -55.41
CA GLY A 99 9.19 39.97 -56.27
C GLY A 99 7.69 39.87 -56.56
N ASP A 100 7.01 38.81 -56.11
CA ASP A 100 5.55 38.69 -56.29
C ASP A 100 4.79 39.80 -55.52
N LEU A 101 3.74 40.35 -56.15
CA LEU A 101 2.86 41.33 -55.53
C LEU A 101 1.83 40.64 -54.64
N LEU A 102 1.91 40.86 -53.33
CA LEU A 102 1.10 40.14 -52.35
C LEU A 102 -0.06 40.99 -51.76
N GLY A 103 0.01 42.32 -51.86
CA GLY A 103 -1.00 43.26 -51.35
C GLY A 103 -0.57 44.72 -51.43
#